data_AF-A0A965HYR7-F1
#
_entry.id   AF-A0A965HYR7-F1
#
_cell.length_a   1.000
_cell.length_b   1.000
_cell.length_c   1.000
_cell.angle_alpha   90.00
_cell.angle_beta   90.00
_cell.angle_gamma   90.00
#
_symmetry.space_group_name_H-M   'P 1'
#
loop_
_entity.id
_entity.type
_entity.pdbx_description
1 polymer ?
#
loop_
_entity_poly.entity_id
_entity_poly.type
_entity_poly.pdbx_seq_one_letter_code
_entity_poly.pdbx_strand_id
1 'polypeptide(L)'
;MWAMADRSQNARKHGAQAEPPNALVRVHLKYILGFTPDPDDLINPTPKLSAAMHLAACEARLDQAYAHYVQMQVKHHRYADLDDLMEGLEYIIHNTHQNFHEVQEAVLRTLKIEAFSTIAANREKKLANRYLREAWSMRGRALETYLEI
;
A
#
# COMPACT_ATOMS: atom_id res chain seq x y z
N MET A 1 -10.14 18.10 -15.23
CA MET A 1 -8.74 17.91 -14.79
C MET A 1 -8.62 18.09 -13.27
N TRP A 2 -9.37 17.31 -12.46
CA TRP A 2 -9.47 17.51 -10.99
C TRP A 2 -9.45 16.20 -10.17
N ALA A 3 -9.19 15.03 -10.78
CA ALA A 3 -9.26 13.73 -10.09
C ALA A 3 -7.92 13.21 -9.52
N MET A 4 -6.79 13.86 -9.86
CA MET A 4 -5.45 13.40 -9.45
C MET A 4 -5.00 13.93 -8.09
N ALA A 5 -5.42 15.15 -7.71
CA ALA A 5 -5.03 15.76 -6.43
C ALA A 5 -5.76 15.13 -5.23
N ASP A 6 -7.00 14.72 -5.42
CA ASP A 6 -7.85 14.18 -4.34
C ASP A 6 -7.41 12.78 -3.89
N ARG A 7 -6.91 11.96 -4.82
CA ARG A 7 -6.40 10.61 -4.54
C ARG A 7 -5.11 10.61 -3.72
N SER A 8 -4.23 11.62 -3.90
CA SER A 8 -2.98 11.71 -3.14
C SER A 8 -3.22 12.12 -1.68
N GLN A 9 -4.23 12.96 -1.42
CA GLN A 9 -4.66 13.29 -0.07
C GLN A 9 -5.38 12.13 0.62
N ASN A 10 -6.23 11.39 -0.11
CA ASN A 10 -6.87 10.19 0.44
C ASN A 10 -5.86 9.10 0.81
N ALA A 11 -4.81 8.87 0.03
CA ALA A 11 -3.76 7.90 0.38
C ALA A 11 -2.97 8.28 1.65
N ARG A 12 -2.88 9.59 1.95
CA ARG A 12 -2.27 10.13 3.18
C ARG A 12 -3.20 10.09 4.40
N LYS A 13 -4.52 10.01 4.20
CA LYS A 13 -5.51 9.86 5.27
C LYS A 13 -5.93 8.40 5.50
N HIS A 14 -5.90 7.59 4.45
CA HIS A 14 -6.34 6.20 4.43
C HIS A 14 -5.42 5.41 3.47
N GLY A 15 -4.69 4.43 4.00
CA GLY A 15 -3.82 3.55 3.22
C GLY A 15 -2.40 3.42 3.75
N ALA A 16 -1.49 2.88 2.93
CA ALA A 16 -0.12 2.55 3.31
C ALA A 16 0.77 3.75 3.71
N GLN A 17 0.30 4.98 3.49
CA GLN A 17 0.98 6.22 3.90
C GLN A 17 0.19 7.02 4.95
N ALA A 18 -0.83 6.42 5.56
CA ALA A 18 -1.57 7.04 6.63
C ALA A 18 -0.67 7.35 7.84
N GLU A 19 -1.22 8.11 8.78
CA GLU A 19 -0.56 8.28 10.07
C GLU A 19 -0.42 6.91 10.78
N PRO A 20 0.79 6.53 11.20
CA PRO A 20 1.01 5.24 11.82
C PRO A 20 0.37 5.20 13.22
N PRO A 21 -0.10 4.03 13.69
CA PRO A 21 -0.58 3.85 15.05
C PRO A 21 0.45 4.32 16.08
N ASN A 22 0.00 5.12 17.04
CA ASN A 22 0.85 5.64 18.12
C ASN A 22 1.61 4.54 18.87
N ALA A 23 1.02 3.34 18.98
CA ALA A 23 1.69 2.19 19.60
C ALA A 23 2.96 1.79 18.85
N LEU A 24 2.92 1.73 17.50
CA LEU A 24 4.08 1.40 16.68
C LEU A 24 5.14 2.50 16.72
N VAL A 25 4.72 3.76 16.72
CA VAL A 25 5.64 4.90 16.86
C VAL A 25 6.39 4.83 18.19
N ARG A 26 5.69 4.52 19.30
CA ARG A 26 6.33 4.38 20.62
C ARG A 26 7.33 3.23 20.69
N VAL A 27 7.05 2.13 20.00
CA VAL A 27 8.00 0.99 19.89
C VAL A 27 9.29 1.46 19.21
N HIS A 28 9.18 2.10 18.05
CA HIS A 28 10.34 2.63 17.32
C HIS A 28 11.09 3.70 18.12
N LEU A 29 10.36 4.59 18.79
CA LEU A 29 10.96 5.64 19.62
C LEU A 29 11.80 5.04 20.75
N LYS A 30 11.30 3.98 21.41
CA LYS A 30 12.06 3.25 22.43
C LYS A 30 13.35 2.66 21.86
N TYR A 31 13.30 2.07 20.67
CA TYR A 31 14.49 1.51 20.02
C TYR A 31 15.51 2.59 19.63
N ILE A 32 15.05 3.73 19.12
CA ILE A 32 15.92 4.85 18.73
C ILE A 32 16.62 5.47 19.94
N LEU A 33 15.89 5.66 21.04
CA LEU A 33 16.42 6.29 22.26
C LEU A 33 17.17 5.31 23.17
N GLY A 34 16.90 4.01 23.07
CA GLY A 34 17.41 2.98 23.98
C GLY A 34 16.67 2.89 25.33
N PHE A 35 15.70 3.77 25.57
CA PHE A 35 14.85 3.79 26.76
C PHE A 35 13.43 4.25 26.40
N THR A 36 12.49 4.05 27.31
CA THR A 36 11.13 4.55 27.15
C THR A 36 11.06 5.97 27.72
N PRO A 37 10.78 7.01 26.90
CA PRO A 37 10.70 8.38 27.37
C PRO A 37 9.50 8.55 28.31
N ASP A 38 9.63 9.45 29.28
CA ASP A 38 8.54 9.82 30.17
C ASP A 38 7.42 10.50 29.36
N PRO A 39 6.14 10.17 29.59
CA PRO A 39 5.02 10.91 29.01
C PRO A 39 5.15 12.44 29.09
N ASP A 40 5.72 12.98 30.18
CA ASP A 40 5.85 14.43 30.36
C ASP A 40 6.88 15.04 29.38
N ASP A 41 7.95 14.32 29.06
CA ASP A 41 8.96 14.73 28.08
C ASP A 41 8.38 14.79 26.66
N LEU A 42 7.32 14.03 26.38
CA LEU A 42 6.65 14.03 25.08
C LEU A 42 5.74 15.26 24.88
N ILE A 43 5.35 15.94 25.96
CA ILE A 43 4.50 17.14 25.88
C ILE A 43 5.32 18.34 25.41
N ASN A 44 6.54 18.48 25.93
CA ASN A 44 7.48 19.55 25.56
C ASN A 44 8.85 18.95 25.18
N PRO A 45 8.95 18.31 24.01
CA PRO A 45 10.15 17.58 23.65
C PRO A 45 11.31 18.53 23.37
N THR A 46 12.51 18.15 23.83
CA THR A 46 13.75 18.78 23.38
C THR A 46 13.91 18.65 21.86
N PRO A 47 14.71 19.49 21.19
CA PRO A 47 14.94 19.36 19.74
C PRO A 47 15.36 17.94 19.32
N LYS A 48 16.22 17.31 20.13
CA LYS A 48 16.66 15.93 19.91
C LYS A 48 15.54 14.91 20.08
N LEU A 49 14.70 15.06 21.11
CA LEU A 49 13.56 14.17 21.32
C LEU A 49 12.50 14.34 20.22
N SER A 50 12.26 15.57 19.77
CA SER A 50 11.36 15.86 18.65
C SER A 50 11.85 15.21 17.35
N ALA A 51 13.15 15.30 17.06
CA ALA A 51 13.76 14.62 15.92
C ALA A 51 13.67 13.10 16.03
N ALA A 52 13.88 12.52 17.21
CA ALA A 52 13.69 11.10 17.47
C ALA A 52 12.23 10.65 17.28
N MET A 53 11.26 11.44 17.76
CA MET A 53 9.82 11.19 17.55
C MET A 53 9.45 11.22 16.06
N HIS A 54 9.97 12.20 15.32
CA HIS A 54 9.76 12.29 13.89
C HIS A 54 10.37 11.09 13.15
N LEU A 55 11.61 10.71 13.48
CA LEU A 55 12.25 9.51 12.93
C LEU A 55 11.45 8.24 13.26
N ALA A 56 10.98 8.08 14.49
CA ALA A 56 10.15 6.96 14.90
C ALA A 56 8.84 6.86 14.11
N ALA A 57 8.20 7.99 13.82
CA ALA A 57 7.01 8.04 12.97
C ALA A 57 7.34 7.65 11.51
N CYS A 58 8.50 8.03 11.00
CA CYS A 58 8.96 7.61 9.68
C CYS A 58 9.27 6.11 9.61
N GLU A 59 9.90 5.52 10.62
CA GLU A 59 10.14 4.07 10.70
C GLU A 59 8.81 3.30 10.77
N ALA A 60 7.86 3.76 11.58
CA ALA A 60 6.54 3.14 11.66
C ALA A 60 5.77 3.19 10.31
N ARG A 61 5.89 4.31 9.56
CA ARG A 61 5.33 4.40 8.21
C ARG A 61 6.04 3.47 7.22
N LEU A 62 7.35 3.29 7.36
CA LEU A 62 8.12 2.38 6.53
C LEU A 62 7.66 0.93 6.71
N ASP A 63 7.46 0.50 7.96
CA ASP A 63 6.92 -0.83 8.26
C ASP A 63 5.54 -1.05 7.66
N GLN A 64 4.65 -0.06 7.76
CA GLN A 64 3.32 -0.13 7.15
C GLN A 64 3.40 -0.23 5.63
N ALA A 65 4.24 0.60 5.00
CA ALA A 65 4.44 0.58 3.56
C ALA A 65 5.04 -0.75 3.09
N TYR A 66 5.95 -1.32 3.87
CA TYR A 66 6.55 -2.63 3.61
C TYR A 66 5.52 -3.76 3.76
N ALA A 67 4.73 -3.76 4.83
CA ALA A 67 3.66 -4.73 5.02
C ALA A 67 2.65 -4.69 3.88
N HIS A 68 2.23 -3.49 3.45
CA HIS A 68 1.36 -3.31 2.30
C HIS A 68 2.02 -3.80 0.99
N TYR A 69 3.30 -3.49 0.78
CA TYR A 69 4.05 -3.99 -0.37
C TYR A 69 4.07 -5.53 -0.43
N VAL A 70 4.38 -6.19 0.68
CA VAL A 70 4.38 -7.66 0.77
C VAL A 70 2.98 -8.22 0.49
N GLN A 71 1.94 -7.64 1.10
CA GLN A 71 0.54 -8.04 0.83
C GLN A 71 0.20 -7.94 -0.66
N MET A 72 0.60 -6.87 -1.33
CA MET A 72 0.35 -6.67 -2.76
C MET A 72 1.15 -7.62 -3.66
N GLN A 73 2.37 -8.02 -3.26
CA GLN A 73 3.14 -9.00 -4.03
C GLN A 73 2.60 -10.42 -3.89
N VAL A 74 2.20 -10.81 -2.68
CA VAL A 74 1.76 -12.17 -2.38
C VAL A 74 0.31 -12.41 -2.82
N LYS A 75 -0.60 -11.45 -2.57
CA LYS A 75 -2.04 -11.67 -2.74
C LYS A 75 -2.61 -11.15 -4.06
N HIS A 76 -1.98 -10.16 -4.69
CA HIS A 76 -2.56 -9.51 -5.87
C HIS A 76 -1.84 -9.90 -7.16
N HIS A 77 -2.05 -11.13 -7.63
CA HIS A 77 -1.65 -11.50 -9.00
C HIS A 77 -2.77 -11.22 -10.00
N ARG A 78 -4.01 -11.56 -9.62
CA ARG A 78 -5.28 -11.35 -10.34
C ARG A 78 -6.38 -11.04 -9.31
N TYR A 79 -7.50 -10.48 -9.75
CA TYR A 79 -8.67 -10.29 -8.89
C TYR A 79 -9.56 -11.54 -8.92
N ALA A 80 -9.82 -12.12 -7.76
CA ALA A 80 -10.64 -13.32 -7.61
C ALA A 80 -12.03 -13.15 -8.26
N ASP A 81 -12.73 -12.04 -8.00
CA ASP A 81 -14.05 -11.76 -8.58
C ASP A 81 -14.06 -11.79 -10.12
N LEU A 82 -12.94 -11.42 -10.76
CA LEU A 82 -12.81 -11.47 -12.21
C LEU A 82 -12.49 -12.88 -12.71
N ASP A 83 -11.77 -13.66 -11.91
CA ASP A 83 -11.52 -15.08 -12.20
C ASP A 83 -12.83 -15.89 -12.04
N ASP A 84 -13.64 -15.63 -11.01
CA ASP A 84 -14.97 -16.24 -10.81
C ASP A 84 -15.92 -15.90 -11.99
N LEU A 85 -15.87 -14.66 -12.48
CA LEU A 85 -16.65 -14.25 -13.66
C LEU A 85 -16.21 -15.01 -14.92
N MET A 86 -14.90 -15.23 -15.08
CA MET A 86 -14.37 -16.02 -16.21
C MET A 86 -14.81 -17.48 -16.11
N GLU A 87 -14.74 -18.09 -14.92
CA GLU A 87 -15.22 -19.46 -14.68
C GLU A 87 -16.73 -19.59 -14.97
N GLY A 88 -17.53 -18.60 -14.56
CA GLY A 88 -18.96 -18.55 -14.88
C GLY A 88 -19.23 -18.45 -16.39
N LEU A 89 -18.42 -17.68 -17.12
CA LEU A 89 -18.53 -17.59 -18.59
C LEU A 89 -18.12 -18.91 -19.26
N GLU A 90 -17.06 -19.55 -18.81
CA GLU A 90 -16.61 -20.86 -19.31
C GLU A 90 -17.67 -21.94 -19.07
N TYR A 91 -18.29 -21.95 -17.88
CA TYR A 91 -19.41 -22.82 -17.58
C TYR A 91 -20.59 -22.62 -18.53
N ILE A 92 -20.97 -21.38 -18.82
CA ILE A 92 -22.06 -21.08 -19.76
C ILE A 92 -21.72 -21.59 -21.16
N ILE A 93 -20.50 -21.33 -21.65
CA ILE A 93 -20.03 -21.81 -22.96
C ILE A 93 -20.11 -23.33 -23.06
N HIS A 94 -19.69 -24.05 -22.01
CA HIS A 94 -19.69 -25.51 -22.01
C HIS A 94 -21.09 -26.14 -21.90
N ASN A 95 -22.02 -25.49 -21.20
CA ASN A 95 -23.32 -26.10 -20.84
C ASN A 95 -24.50 -25.62 -21.68
N THR A 96 -24.28 -24.68 -22.62
CA THR A 96 -25.35 -24.18 -23.49
C THR A 96 -25.10 -24.55 -24.95
N HIS A 97 -26.14 -24.94 -25.68
CA HIS A 97 -26.09 -25.13 -27.13
C HIS A 97 -25.97 -23.77 -27.82
N GLN A 98 -24.75 -23.22 -27.86
CA GLN A 98 -24.47 -21.90 -28.43
C GLN A 98 -24.05 -22.01 -29.89
N ASN A 99 -24.36 -20.97 -30.66
CA ASN A 99 -23.81 -20.83 -32.00
C ASN A 99 -22.34 -20.37 -31.92
N PHE A 100 -21.57 -20.62 -32.99
CA PHE A 100 -20.13 -20.30 -33.03
C PHE A 100 -19.81 -18.83 -32.71
N HIS A 101 -20.69 -17.91 -33.11
CA HIS A 101 -20.52 -16.48 -32.87
C HIS A 101 -20.58 -16.13 -31.38
N GLU A 102 -21.54 -16.67 -30.64
CA GLU A 102 -21.67 -16.45 -29.19
C GLU A 102 -20.45 -17.00 -28.42
N VAL A 103 -19.96 -18.18 -28.81
CA VAL A 103 -18.72 -18.76 -28.25
C VAL A 103 -17.52 -17.87 -28.54
N GLN A 104 -17.38 -17.38 -29.78
CA GLN A 104 -16.29 -16.49 -30.16
C GLN A 104 -16.32 -15.17 -29.38
N GLU A 105 -17.50 -14.58 -29.20
CA GLU A 105 -17.65 -13.36 -28.41
C GLU A 105 -17.33 -13.57 -26.93
N ALA A 106 -17.78 -14.69 -26.34
CA ALA A 106 -17.52 -15.02 -24.95
C ALA A 106 -16.02 -15.25 -24.68
N VAL A 107 -15.30 -15.91 -25.59
CA VAL A 107 -13.83 -16.07 -25.53
C VAL A 107 -13.13 -14.70 -25.59
N LEU A 108 -13.54 -13.81 -26.50
CA LEU A 108 -12.95 -12.46 -26.59
C LEU A 108 -13.18 -11.64 -25.33
N ARG A 109 -14.37 -11.72 -24.72
CA ARG A 109 -14.69 -11.05 -23.45
C ARG A 109 -13.86 -11.61 -22.29
N THR A 110 -13.68 -12.93 -22.24
CA THR A 110 -12.85 -13.62 -21.25
C THR A 110 -11.39 -13.16 -21.30
N LEU A 111 -10.79 -13.14 -22.49
CA LEU A 111 -9.43 -12.62 -22.70
C LEU A 111 -9.30 -11.14 -22.29
N LYS A 112 -10.34 -10.34 -22.55
CA LYS A 112 -10.36 -8.92 -22.15
C LYS A 112 -10.42 -8.74 -20.64
N ILE A 113 -11.19 -9.58 -19.94
CA ILE A 113 -11.29 -9.58 -18.47
C ILE A 113 -9.95 -9.98 -17.84
N GLU A 114 -9.31 -11.02 -18.36
CA GLU A 114 -7.99 -11.46 -17.93
C GLU A 114 -6.93 -10.36 -18.09
N ALA A 115 -6.88 -9.72 -19.26
CA ALA A 115 -5.96 -8.62 -19.52
C ALA A 115 -6.20 -7.44 -18.56
N PHE A 116 -7.47 -7.10 -18.31
CA PHE A 116 -7.82 -6.03 -17.38
C PHE A 116 -7.41 -6.37 -15.93
N SER A 117 -7.71 -7.58 -15.46
CA SER A 117 -7.35 -8.08 -14.12
C SER A 117 -5.84 -7.95 -13.88
N THR A 118 -5.05 -8.40 -14.85
CA THR A 118 -3.58 -8.33 -14.80
C THR A 118 -3.07 -6.89 -14.81
N ILE A 119 -3.63 -6.02 -15.65
CA ILE A 119 -3.24 -4.59 -15.72
C ILE A 119 -3.55 -3.89 -14.40
N ALA A 120 -4.73 -4.12 -13.83
CA ALA A 120 -5.15 -3.51 -12.58
C ALA A 120 -4.27 -3.96 -11.40
N ALA A 121 -3.99 -5.27 -11.28
CA ALA A 121 -3.09 -5.80 -10.25
C ALA A 121 -1.67 -5.22 -10.39
N ASN A 122 -1.15 -5.12 -11.62
CA ASN A 122 0.16 -4.51 -11.88
C ASN A 122 0.19 -3.01 -11.55
N ARG A 123 -0.91 -2.28 -11.72
CA ARG A 123 -1.00 -0.87 -11.30
C ARG A 123 -0.91 -0.74 -9.79
N GLU A 124 -1.61 -1.58 -9.04
CA GLU A 124 -1.54 -1.59 -7.57
C GLU A 124 -0.15 -1.95 -7.06
N LYS A 125 0.52 -2.96 -7.65
CA LYS A 125 1.93 -3.27 -7.33
C LYS A 125 2.87 -2.08 -7.58
N LYS A 126 2.67 -1.34 -8.68
CA LYS A 126 3.46 -0.14 -8.97
C LYS A 126 3.21 0.96 -7.93
N LEU A 127 1.96 1.14 -7.49
CA LEU A 127 1.61 2.08 -6.43
C LEU A 127 2.25 1.68 -5.09
N ALA A 128 2.17 0.40 -4.70
CA ALA A 128 2.79 -0.09 -3.47
C ALA A 128 4.31 0.12 -3.47
N ASN A 129 4.98 -0.17 -4.59
CA ASN A 129 6.41 0.13 -4.76
C ASN A 129 6.71 1.62 -4.60
N ARG A 130 5.88 2.49 -5.16
CA ARG A 130 6.04 3.93 -5.04
C ARG A 130 5.94 4.38 -3.57
N TYR A 131 4.92 3.90 -2.84
CA TYR A 131 4.76 4.23 -1.43
C TYR A 131 5.94 3.79 -0.59
N LEU A 132 6.47 2.59 -0.86
CA LEU A 132 7.66 2.08 -0.19
C LEU A 132 8.89 2.99 -0.42
N ARG A 133 9.13 3.42 -1.67
CA ARG A 133 10.23 4.35 -1.97
C ARG A 133 10.07 5.71 -1.29
N GLU A 134 8.86 6.24 -1.29
CA GLU A 134 8.56 7.52 -0.63
C GLU A 134 8.79 7.41 0.89
N ALA A 135 8.36 6.31 1.53
CA ALA A 135 8.60 6.06 2.95
C ALA A 135 10.11 5.95 3.26
N TRP A 136 10.87 5.22 2.43
CA TRP A 136 12.33 5.15 2.53
C TRP A 136 13.00 6.53 2.44
N SER A 137 12.58 7.36 1.49
CA SER A 137 13.11 8.72 1.33
C SER A 137 12.78 9.62 2.52
N MET A 138 11.58 9.51 3.09
CA MET A 138 11.20 10.26 4.30
C MET A 138 12.02 9.82 5.51
N ARG A 139 12.19 8.50 5.69
CA ARG A 139 13.02 7.92 6.75
C ARG A 139 14.48 8.37 6.64
N GLY A 140 15.04 8.38 5.43
CA GLY A 140 16.42 8.86 5.19
C GLY A 140 16.61 10.30 5.65
N ARG A 141 15.74 11.22 5.23
CA ARG A 141 15.78 12.63 5.64
C ARG A 141 15.59 12.80 7.15
N ALA A 142 14.67 12.05 7.75
CA ALA A 142 14.45 12.09 9.20
C ALA A 142 15.68 11.60 9.98
N LEU A 143 16.39 10.61 9.46
CA LEU A 143 17.63 10.12 10.07
C LEU A 143 18.74 11.16 9.99
N GLU A 144 18.93 11.80 8.83
CA GLU A 144 19.91 12.88 8.67
C GLU A 144 19.64 14.00 9.69
N THR A 145 18.40 14.49 9.77
CA THR A 145 18.02 15.52 10.75
C THR A 145 18.28 15.08 12.19
N TYR A 146 18.04 13.81 12.53
CA TYR A 146 18.31 13.29 13.88
C TYR A 146 19.80 13.22 14.20
N LEU A 147 20.64 12.93 13.21
CA LEU A 147 22.10 12.84 13.38
C LEU A 147 22.80 14.21 13.41
N GLU A 148 22.18 15.23 12.82
CA GLU A 148 22.69 16.61 12.78
C GLU A 148 22.39 17.43 14.05
N ILE A 149 21.54 16.92 14.95
CA ILE A 149 21.14 17.55 16.24
C ILE A 149 21.95 17.00 17.42
#